data_AF-A0A527VZG9-F1
#
_entry.id   AF-A0A527VZG9-F1
#
_cell.length_a   1.000
_cell.length_b   1.000
_cell.length_c   1.000
_cell.angle_alpha   90.00
_cell.angle_beta   90.00
_cell.angle_gamma   90.00
#
_symmetry.space_group_name_H-M   'P 1'
#
loop_
_entity.id
_entity.type
_entity.pdbx_description
1 polymer ?
#
loop_
_entity_poly.entity_id
_entity_poly.type
_entity_poly.pdbx_seq_one_letter_code
_entity_poly.pdbx_strand_id
1 'polypeptide(L)'
;MALDLSVETTARKAATPPGKYLFGPVADFLMLGGSAFLILPVLFFVPRDYEGPLAATMVVVAYLVNYPHFAHSYQIFYRNFGRKARGEGYDRSLQLRYIFAGVVVPVIMALFFVYGTATSNTRLLGFAANAMFFFVGWHYVKQGYGMLMVDAVLKRKFFDDRDKKVLLVNSYAVWILAWLQTNTAVT
;
A
#
# COMPACT_ATOMS: atom_id res chain seq x y z
N MET A 1 -24.13 -7.43 66.36
CA MET A 1 -24.76 -6.82 65.17
C MET A 1 -23.84 -5.71 64.69
N ALA A 2 -22.85 -6.06 63.88
CA ALA A 2 -21.91 -5.12 63.29
C ALA A 2 -22.24 -5.07 61.78
N LEU A 3 -22.89 -4.00 61.37
CA LEU A 3 -23.03 -3.62 59.96
C LEU A 3 -21.76 -2.84 59.63
N ASP A 4 -20.84 -3.44 58.89
CA ASP A 4 -19.73 -2.70 58.28
C ASP A 4 -19.90 -2.65 56.77
N LEU A 5 -19.72 -1.44 56.26
CA LEU A 5 -20.21 -0.94 54.99
C LEU A 5 -19.40 -1.53 53.84
N SER A 6 -20.05 -2.32 52.97
CA SER A 6 -19.52 -2.66 51.66
C SER A 6 -19.49 -1.40 50.80
N VAL A 7 -18.38 -0.67 50.81
CA VAL A 7 -18.08 0.33 49.78
C VAL A 7 -17.71 -0.44 48.52
N GLU A 8 -18.73 -0.86 47.80
CA GLU A 8 -18.63 -1.26 46.39
C GLU A 8 -18.14 -0.02 45.63
N THR A 9 -16.82 0.11 45.55
CA THR A 9 -16.19 1.05 44.64
C THR A 9 -16.42 0.46 43.25
N THR A 10 -17.59 0.73 42.68
CA THR A 10 -17.84 0.57 41.26
C THR A 10 -16.83 1.47 40.56
N ALA A 11 -15.70 0.88 40.19
CA ALA A 11 -14.71 1.52 39.35
C ALA A 11 -15.46 1.97 38.09
N ARG A 12 -15.79 3.27 38.06
CA ARG A 12 -16.42 3.94 36.93
C ARG A 12 -15.51 3.65 35.76
N LYS A 13 -15.90 2.72 34.89
CA LYS A 13 -15.17 2.31 33.70
C LYS A 13 -14.82 3.59 32.97
N ALA A 14 -13.57 4.04 33.11
CA ALA A 14 -13.13 5.30 32.57
C ALA A 14 -13.48 5.27 31.08
N ALA A 15 -14.35 6.17 30.64
CA ALA A 15 -14.74 6.23 29.25
C ALA A 15 -13.45 6.39 28.44
N THR A 16 -13.15 5.40 27.60
CA THR A 16 -12.00 5.47 26.71
C THR A 16 -12.12 6.77 25.93
N PRO A 17 -11.12 7.68 25.99
CA PRO A 17 -11.19 8.93 25.26
C PRO A 17 -11.48 8.63 23.79
N PRO A 18 -12.34 9.43 23.12
CA PRO A 18 -12.73 9.16 21.75
C PRO A 18 -11.48 8.97 20.89
N GLY A 19 -11.45 7.88 20.13
CA GLY A 19 -10.34 7.56 19.24
C GLY A 19 -10.03 8.73 18.32
N LYS A 20 -8.75 8.97 18.03
CA LYS A 20 -8.36 9.96 17.03
C LYS A 20 -8.59 9.38 15.64
N TYR A 21 -8.87 10.26 14.69
CA TYR A 21 -9.04 9.95 13.27
C TYR A 21 -8.00 10.72 12.46
N LEU A 22 -7.65 10.24 11.28
CA LEU A 22 -6.78 10.98 10.35
C LEU A 22 -7.51 12.20 9.81
N PHE A 23 -8.73 11.97 9.29
CA PHE A 23 -9.61 13.03 8.79
C PHE A 23 -10.98 12.99 9.46
N GLY A 24 -11.51 11.78 9.71
CA GLY A 24 -12.79 11.58 10.38
C GLY A 24 -13.28 10.14 10.21
N PRO A 25 -14.25 9.68 11.03
CA PRO A 25 -14.66 8.28 11.05
C PRO A 25 -15.13 7.74 9.69
N VAL A 26 -15.92 8.53 8.97
CA VAL A 26 -16.47 8.16 7.66
C VAL A 26 -15.39 8.19 6.58
N ALA A 27 -14.61 9.27 6.54
CA ALA A 27 -13.54 9.44 5.56
C ALA A 27 -12.48 8.34 5.71
N ASP A 28 -12.01 8.09 6.94
CA ASP A 28 -11.02 7.05 7.22
C ASP A 28 -11.56 5.68 6.83
N PHE A 29 -12.82 5.35 7.16
CA PHE A 29 -13.43 4.07 6.75
C PHE A 29 -13.46 3.89 5.23
N LEU A 30 -13.96 4.89 4.50
CA LEU A 30 -14.07 4.83 3.04
C LEU A 30 -12.70 4.74 2.35
N MET A 31 -11.71 5.50 2.84
CA MET A 31 -10.35 5.54 2.27
C MET A 31 -9.48 4.34 2.65
N LEU A 32 -9.76 3.67 3.78
CA LEU A 32 -9.04 2.47 4.23
C LEU A 32 -9.70 1.16 3.77
N GLY A 33 -10.41 1.19 2.64
CA GLY A 33 -10.97 0.01 1.98
C GLY A 33 -12.48 -0.15 2.11
N GLY A 34 -13.17 0.63 2.95
CA GLY A 34 -14.63 0.61 3.05
C GLY A 34 -15.35 1.00 1.76
N SER A 35 -14.72 1.81 0.91
CA SER A 35 -15.24 2.13 -0.43
C SER A 35 -15.38 0.91 -1.34
N ALA A 36 -14.65 -0.19 -1.09
CA ALA A 36 -14.77 -1.42 -1.87
C ALA A 36 -16.18 -2.02 -1.79
N PHE A 37 -16.89 -1.86 -0.66
CA PHE A 37 -18.28 -2.32 -0.51
C PHE A 37 -19.27 -1.59 -1.42
N LEU A 38 -18.90 -0.42 -1.94
CA LEU A 38 -19.71 0.34 -2.89
C LEU A 38 -19.22 0.12 -4.33
N ILE A 39 -17.89 0.15 -4.52
CA ILE A 39 -17.29 0.08 -5.86
C ILE A 39 -17.41 -1.33 -6.45
N LEU A 40 -17.11 -2.38 -5.69
CA LEU A 40 -17.08 -3.75 -6.23
C LEU A 40 -18.45 -4.23 -6.75
N PRO A 41 -19.59 -4.01 -6.04
CA PRO A 41 -20.90 -4.34 -6.60
C PRO A 41 -21.19 -3.59 -7.90
N VAL A 42 -20.86 -2.30 -7.97
CA VAL A 42 -21.05 -1.51 -9.20
C VAL A 42 -20.24 -2.11 -10.35
N LEU A 43 -18.96 -2.44 -10.11
CA LEU A 43 -18.09 -3.06 -11.12
C LEU A 43 -18.59 -4.45 -11.54
N PHE A 44 -19.18 -5.22 -10.63
CA PHE A 44 -19.74 -6.54 -10.93
C PHE A 44 -20.90 -6.49 -11.94
N PHE A 45 -21.66 -5.39 -11.97
CA PHE A 45 -22.77 -5.20 -12.90
C PHE A 45 -22.37 -4.50 -14.21
N VAL A 46 -21.10 -4.13 -14.40
CA VAL A 46 -20.63 -3.54 -15.65
C VAL A 46 -20.66 -4.61 -16.76
N PRO A 47 -21.36 -4.38 -17.89
CA PRO A 47 -21.37 -5.32 -19.00
C PRO A 47 -19.97 -5.55 -19.57
N ARG A 48 -19.70 -6.78 -20.02
CA ARG A 48 -18.38 -7.17 -20.56
C ARG A 48 -17.92 -6.33 -21.75
N ASP A 49 -18.85 -5.79 -22.54
CA ASP A 49 -18.53 -4.90 -23.67
C ASP A 49 -17.76 -3.64 -23.24
N TYR A 50 -17.84 -3.26 -21.96
CA TYR A 50 -17.12 -2.13 -21.37
C TYR A 50 -15.81 -2.50 -20.68
N GLU A 51 -15.38 -3.77 -20.70
CA GLU A 51 -14.17 -4.22 -20.00
C GLU A 51 -12.91 -3.46 -20.45
N GLY A 52 -12.73 -3.29 -21.77
CA GLY A 52 -11.60 -2.54 -22.32
C GLY A 52 -11.57 -1.06 -21.88
N PRO A 53 -12.64 -0.28 -22.12
CA PRO A 53 -12.75 1.09 -21.62
C PRO A 53 -12.60 1.22 -20.11
N LEU A 54 -13.16 0.28 -19.34
CA LEU A 54 -13.03 0.24 -17.88
C LEU A 54 -11.58 0.03 -17.47
N ALA A 55 -10.88 -0.95 -18.05
CA ALA A 55 -9.47 -1.22 -17.78
C ALA A 55 -8.61 0.00 -18.11
N ALA A 56 -8.82 0.64 -19.27
CA ALA A 56 -8.12 1.87 -19.65
C ALA A 56 -8.38 3.01 -18.66
N THR A 57 -9.63 3.18 -18.23
CA THR A 57 -10.02 4.18 -17.22
C THR A 57 -9.31 3.91 -15.89
N MET A 58 -9.26 2.65 -15.44
CA MET A 58 -8.56 2.27 -14.21
C MET A 58 -7.06 2.50 -14.29
N VAL A 59 -6.43 2.29 -15.45
CA VAL A 59 -5.01 2.65 -15.66
C VAL A 59 -4.81 4.16 -15.52
N VAL A 60 -5.70 4.98 -16.10
CA VAL A 60 -5.62 6.45 -15.98
C VAL A 60 -5.82 6.89 -14.53
N VAL A 61 -6.83 6.38 -13.85
CA VAL A 61 -7.09 6.67 -12.43
C VAL A 61 -5.90 6.25 -11.57
N ALA A 62 -5.37 5.05 -11.79
CA ALA A 62 -4.18 4.58 -11.09
C ALA A 62 -2.99 5.51 -11.32
N TYR A 63 -2.76 5.99 -12.55
CA TYR A 63 -1.70 6.96 -12.83
C TYR A 63 -1.93 8.28 -12.10
N LEU A 64 -3.13 8.86 -12.19
CA LEU A 64 -3.45 10.16 -11.58
C LEU A 64 -3.34 10.16 -10.05
N VAL A 65 -3.69 9.04 -9.41
CA VAL A 65 -3.59 8.90 -7.96
C VAL A 65 -2.16 8.56 -7.54
N ASN A 66 -1.52 7.60 -8.22
CA ASN A 66 -0.23 7.08 -7.80
C ASN A 66 0.95 7.98 -8.16
N TYR A 67 0.89 8.67 -9.29
CA TYR A 67 1.99 9.54 -9.72
C TYR A 67 2.32 10.63 -8.69
N PRO A 68 1.38 11.48 -8.23
CA PRO A 68 1.69 12.50 -7.22
C PRO A 68 2.11 11.88 -5.88
N HIS A 69 1.50 10.74 -5.49
CA HIS A 69 1.87 10.01 -4.28
C HIS A 69 3.33 9.54 -4.30
N PHE A 70 3.76 8.92 -5.41
CA PHE A 70 5.14 8.47 -5.57
C PHE A 70 6.10 9.64 -5.72
N ALA A 71 5.76 10.66 -6.51
CA ALA A 71 6.60 11.85 -6.68
C ALA A 71 6.90 12.54 -5.34
N HIS A 72 5.88 12.74 -4.51
CA HIS A 72 6.07 13.33 -3.18
C HIS A 72 6.90 12.44 -2.25
N SER A 73 6.65 11.13 -2.26
CA SER A 73 7.43 10.17 -1.48
C SER A 73 8.91 10.19 -1.90
N TYR A 74 9.19 10.20 -3.21
CA TYR A 74 10.56 10.33 -3.73
C TYR A 74 11.19 11.67 -3.36
N GLN A 75 10.43 12.77 -3.39
CA GLN A 75 10.93 14.06 -2.93
C GLN A 75 11.39 14.02 -1.48
N ILE A 76 10.62 13.39 -0.58
CA ILE A 76 11.00 13.22 0.83
C ILE A 76 12.23 12.32 0.94
N PHE A 77 12.19 11.12 0.33
CA PHE A 77 13.25 10.12 0.45
C PHE A 77 14.57 10.57 -0.16
N TYR A 78 14.54 11.27 -1.30
CA TYR A 78 15.73 11.70 -2.04
C TYR A 78 16.05 13.18 -1.85
N ARG A 79 15.37 13.88 -0.93
CA ARG A 79 15.75 15.25 -0.54
C ARG A 79 17.24 15.31 -0.20
N ASN A 80 17.92 16.33 -0.72
CA ASN A 80 19.37 16.52 -0.59
C ASN A 80 20.19 15.31 -1.09
N PHE A 81 19.79 14.71 -2.22
CA PHE A 81 20.43 13.51 -2.77
C PHE A 81 21.95 13.61 -2.88
N GLY A 82 22.50 14.75 -3.34
CA GLY A 82 23.95 14.93 -3.46
C GLY A 82 24.71 14.68 -2.15
N ARG A 83 24.14 15.11 -1.01
CA ARG A 83 24.71 14.87 0.32
C ARG A 83 24.69 13.37 0.67
N LYS A 84 23.57 12.69 0.41
CA LYS A 84 23.41 11.24 0.61
C LYS A 84 24.38 10.44 -0.27
N ALA A 85 24.51 10.82 -1.53
CA ALA A 85 25.37 10.17 -2.50
C ALA A 85 26.86 10.38 -2.19
N ARG A 86 27.26 11.49 -1.57
CA ARG A 86 28.63 11.73 -1.10
C ARG A 86 28.92 11.10 0.28
N GLY A 87 27.91 10.56 0.96
CA GLY A 87 28.07 9.91 2.27
C GLY A 87 28.18 10.88 3.45
N GLU A 88 27.82 12.15 3.26
CA GLU A 88 27.93 13.20 4.28
C GLU A 88 26.91 12.98 5.42
N GLY A 89 27.34 12.30 6.48
CA GLY A 89 26.53 11.96 7.65
C GLY A 89 25.68 10.70 7.47
N TYR A 90 26.03 9.83 6.51
CA TYR A 90 25.36 8.56 6.28
C TYR A 90 26.37 7.41 6.27
N ASP A 91 25.98 6.27 6.85
CA ASP A 91 26.76 5.04 6.75
C ASP A 91 26.96 4.61 5.29
N ARG A 92 28.10 3.96 5.00
CA ARG A 92 28.48 3.52 3.65
C ARG A 92 27.44 2.59 3.03
N SER A 93 26.83 1.70 3.81
CA SER A 93 25.77 0.80 3.35
C SER A 93 24.55 1.59 2.87
N LEU A 94 24.16 2.62 3.62
CA LEU A 94 23.02 3.46 3.29
C LEU A 94 23.30 4.35 2.06
N GLN A 95 24.51 4.91 1.96
CA GLN A 95 24.97 5.63 0.76
C GLN A 95 24.86 4.76 -0.51
N LEU A 96 25.36 3.53 -0.46
CA LEU A 96 25.31 2.60 -1.60
C LEU A 96 23.87 2.28 -2.00
N ARG A 97 22.96 2.09 -1.03
CA ARG A 97 21.53 1.88 -1.30
C ARG A 97 20.90 3.08 -2.00
N TYR A 98 21.23 4.31 -1.59
CA TYR A 98 20.74 5.52 -2.25
C TYR A 98 21.24 5.65 -3.69
N ILE A 99 22.52 5.36 -3.96
CA ILE A 99 23.08 5.41 -5.32
C ILE A 99 22.46 4.32 -6.19
N PHE A 100 22.38 3.09 -5.67
CA PHE A 100 21.83 1.96 -6.39
C PHE A 100 20.35 2.19 -6.75
N ALA A 101 19.51 2.52 -5.77
CA ALA A 101 18.09 2.73 -6.01
C ALA A 101 17.77 4.04 -6.73
N GLY A 102 18.55 5.10 -6.52
CA GLY A 102 18.30 6.43 -7.08
C GLY A 102 18.91 6.68 -8.46
N VAL A 103 19.91 5.89 -8.87
CA VAL A 103 20.61 6.09 -10.16
C VAL A 103 20.68 4.80 -10.95
N VAL A 104 21.26 3.74 -10.38
CA VAL A 104 21.53 2.50 -11.12
C VAL A 104 20.24 1.84 -11.59
N VAL A 105 19.27 1.65 -10.70
CA VAL A 105 17.97 1.04 -11.03
C VAL A 105 17.21 1.85 -12.10
N PRO A 106 17.01 3.19 -11.96
CA PRO A 106 16.37 4.00 -13.01
C PRO A 106 17.06 3.92 -14.37
N VAL A 107 18.39 3.94 -14.41
CA VAL A 107 19.15 3.83 -15.67
C VAL A 107 18.93 2.47 -16.32
N ILE A 108 19.02 1.38 -15.54
CA ILE A 108 18.75 0.02 -16.05
C ILE A 108 17.32 -0.07 -16.58
N MET A 109 16.33 0.47 -15.86
CA MET A 109 14.94 0.47 -16.30
C MET A 109 14.74 1.28 -17.59
N ALA A 110 15.35 2.46 -17.69
CA ALA A 110 15.27 3.29 -18.90
C ALA A 110 15.85 2.56 -20.11
N LEU A 111 17.05 1.97 -19.97
CA LEU A 111 17.67 1.17 -21.04
C LEU A 111 16.82 -0.05 -21.42
N PHE A 112 16.27 -0.75 -20.43
CA PHE A 112 15.38 -1.89 -20.66
C PHE A 112 14.15 -1.51 -21.48
N PHE A 113 13.46 -0.42 -21.12
CA PHE A 113 12.27 0.04 -21.84
C PHE A 113 12.61 0.59 -23.23
N VAL A 114 13.68 1.37 -23.36
CA VAL A 114 14.16 1.85 -24.67
C VAL A 114 14.45 0.68 -25.59
N TYR A 115 15.15 -0.34 -25.11
CA TYR A 115 15.44 -1.54 -25.89
C TYR A 115 14.17 -2.31 -26.28
N GLY A 116 13.27 -2.56 -25.33
CA GLY A 116 12.02 -3.28 -25.58
C GLY A 116 11.13 -2.57 -26.60
N THR A 117 11.04 -1.24 -26.52
CA THR A 117 10.28 -0.42 -27.48
C THR A 117 10.97 -0.36 -28.85
N ALA A 118 12.28 -0.11 -28.91
CA ALA A 118 13.02 -0.01 -30.17
C ALA A 118 13.00 -1.33 -30.97
N THR A 119 12.95 -2.47 -30.28
CA THR A 119 12.85 -3.80 -30.90
C THR A 119 11.40 -4.27 -31.11
N SER A 120 10.41 -3.45 -30.76
CA SER A 120 8.98 -3.82 -30.77
C SER A 120 8.69 -5.17 -30.07
N ASN A 121 9.45 -5.49 -29.03
CA ASN A 121 9.38 -6.78 -28.35
C ASN A 121 8.25 -6.76 -27.30
N THR A 122 7.03 -7.05 -27.74
CA THR A 122 5.83 -7.08 -26.91
C THR A 122 5.94 -8.06 -25.75
N ARG A 123 6.63 -9.19 -25.93
CA ARG A 123 6.84 -10.18 -24.86
C ARG A 123 7.72 -9.63 -23.73
N LEU A 124 8.81 -8.95 -24.08
CA LEU A 124 9.71 -8.33 -23.10
C LEU A 124 9.00 -7.23 -22.30
N LEU A 125 8.21 -6.39 -22.99
CA LEU A 125 7.39 -5.35 -22.34
C LEU A 125 6.28 -5.98 -21.46
N GLY A 126 5.69 -7.09 -21.91
CA GLY A 126 4.72 -7.87 -21.14
C GLY A 126 5.31 -8.42 -19.83
N PHE A 127 6.55 -8.91 -19.85
CA PHE A 127 7.24 -9.32 -18.62
C PHE A 127 7.48 -8.15 -17.66
N ALA A 128 7.77 -6.96 -18.17
CA ALA A 128 7.90 -5.78 -17.32
C ALA A 128 6.57 -5.36 -16.69
N ALA A 129 5.47 -5.40 -17.44
CA ALA A 129 4.14 -5.17 -16.89
C ALA A 129 3.80 -6.21 -15.81
N ASN A 130 4.09 -7.49 -16.06
CA ASN A 130 3.87 -8.57 -15.11
C ASN A 130 4.68 -8.39 -13.80
N ALA A 131 5.96 -8.05 -13.95
CA ALA A 131 6.84 -7.75 -12.83
C ALA A 131 6.36 -6.52 -12.05
N MET A 132 5.87 -5.48 -12.75
CA MET A 132 5.27 -4.31 -12.12
C MET A 132 4.08 -4.73 -11.26
N PHE A 133 3.11 -5.47 -11.79
CA PHE A 133 1.95 -5.93 -11.01
C PHE A 133 2.35 -6.78 -9.80
N PHE A 134 3.36 -7.63 -9.94
CA PHE A 134 3.89 -8.42 -8.82
C PHE A 134 4.46 -7.53 -7.71
N PHE A 135 5.47 -6.71 -8.04
CA PHE A 135 6.19 -5.91 -7.03
C PHE A 135 5.33 -4.79 -6.44
N VAL A 136 4.46 -4.18 -7.24
CA VAL A 136 3.52 -3.15 -6.77
C VAL A 136 2.48 -3.77 -5.85
N GLY A 137 1.90 -4.92 -6.21
CA GLY A 137 0.98 -5.63 -5.32
C GLY A 137 1.63 -6.02 -3.99
N TRP A 138 2.87 -6.54 -4.03
CA TRP A 138 3.65 -6.85 -2.84
C TRP A 138 3.91 -5.62 -1.95
N HIS A 139 4.22 -4.49 -2.58
CA HIS A 139 4.42 -3.23 -1.89
C HIS A 139 3.12 -2.76 -1.21
N TYR A 140 1.99 -2.80 -1.92
CA TYR A 140 0.70 -2.38 -1.39
C TYR A 140 0.18 -3.22 -0.24
N VAL A 141 0.50 -4.53 -0.18
CA VAL A 141 0.21 -5.36 1.01
C VAL A 141 0.80 -4.72 2.27
N LYS A 142 2.08 -4.34 2.22
CA LYS A 142 2.76 -3.74 3.38
C LYS A 142 2.26 -2.34 3.68
N GLN A 143 1.96 -1.55 2.64
CA GLN A 143 1.41 -0.20 2.81
C GLN A 143 0.02 -0.23 3.44
N GLY A 144 -0.89 -1.06 2.92
CA GLY A 144 -2.24 -1.24 3.45
C GLY A 144 -2.23 -1.81 4.88
N TYR A 145 -1.38 -2.81 5.14
CA TYR A 145 -1.16 -3.33 6.49
C TYR A 145 -0.64 -2.24 7.44
N GLY A 146 0.34 -1.44 7.01
CA GLY A 146 0.86 -0.31 7.78
C GLY A 146 -0.23 0.71 8.13
N MET A 147 -1.08 1.06 7.16
CA MET A 147 -2.22 1.97 7.40
C MET A 147 -3.23 1.40 8.39
N LEU A 148 -3.54 0.10 8.33
CA LEU A 148 -4.38 -0.57 9.32
C LEU A 148 -3.79 -0.46 10.72
N MET A 149 -2.47 -0.64 10.87
CA MET A 149 -1.80 -0.49 12.17
C MET A 149 -1.85 0.96 12.69
N VAL A 150 -1.64 1.95 11.82
CA VAL A 150 -1.76 3.37 12.20
C VAL A 150 -3.18 3.69 12.66
N ASP A 151 -4.20 3.25 11.91
CA ASP A 151 -5.60 3.47 12.25
C ASP A 151 -5.99 2.84 13.60
N ALA A 152 -5.55 1.60 13.83
CA ALA A 152 -5.71 0.88 15.09
C ALA A 152 -5.11 1.63 16.28
N VAL A 153 -3.89 2.16 16.13
CA VAL A 153 -3.21 2.96 17.18
C VAL A 153 -3.97 4.26 17.46
N LEU A 154 -4.39 4.99 16.42
CA LEU A 154 -5.14 6.24 16.58
C LEU A 154 -6.46 6.02 17.32
N LYS A 155 -7.14 4.92 17.04
CA LYS A 155 -8.40 4.52 17.68
C LYS A 155 -8.21 3.80 19.02
N ARG A 156 -6.96 3.63 19.48
CA ARG A 156 -6.59 2.88 20.70
C ARG A 156 -7.15 1.45 20.72
N LYS A 157 -7.27 0.82 19.54
CA LYS A 157 -7.71 -0.56 19.35
C LYS A 157 -6.52 -1.39 18.92
N PHE A 158 -5.74 -1.87 19.88
CA PHE A 158 -4.50 -2.58 19.59
C PHE A 158 -4.76 -4.04 19.24
N PHE A 159 -4.08 -4.51 18.19
CA PHE A 159 -3.97 -5.92 17.88
C PHE A 159 -2.86 -6.55 18.71
N ASP A 160 -3.05 -7.81 19.12
CA ASP A 160 -1.94 -8.60 19.65
C ASP A 160 -0.98 -9.03 18.51
N ASP A 161 0.12 -9.69 18.85
CA ASP A 161 1.10 -10.08 17.85
C ASP A 161 0.63 -11.22 16.94
N ARG A 162 -0.32 -12.02 17.39
CA ARG A 162 -0.92 -13.09 16.59
C ARG A 162 -1.84 -12.50 15.53
N ASP A 163 -2.73 -11.59 15.92
CA ASP A 163 -3.65 -10.87 15.06
C ASP A 163 -2.90 -10.13 13.96
N LYS A 164 -1.85 -9.38 14.33
CA LYS A 164 -0.94 -8.72 13.39
C LYS A 164 -0.40 -9.68 12.34
N LYS A 165 0.11 -10.84 12.77
CA LYS A 165 0.68 -11.84 11.87
C LYS A 165 -0.38 -12.47 10.97
N VAL A 166 -1.56 -12.78 11.49
CA VAL A 166 -2.67 -13.34 10.71
C VAL A 166 -3.11 -12.37 9.62
N LEU A 167 -3.31 -11.09 9.97
CA LEU A 167 -3.69 -10.03 9.03
C LEU A 167 -2.63 -9.85 7.92
N LEU A 168 -1.35 -9.86 8.29
CA LEU A 168 -0.25 -9.72 7.34
C LEU A 168 -0.16 -10.92 6.39
N VAL A 169 -0.22 -12.15 6.92
CA VAL A 169 -0.17 -13.38 6.11
C VAL A 169 -1.37 -13.47 5.18
N ASN A 170 -2.58 -13.16 5.67
CA ASN A 170 -3.77 -13.12 4.84
C ASN A 170 -3.63 -12.11 3.69
N SER A 171 -3.10 -10.91 3.97
CA SER A 171 -2.88 -9.90 2.94
C SER A 171 -1.90 -10.38 1.85
N TYR A 172 -0.82 -11.07 2.24
CA TYR A 172 0.09 -11.70 1.26
C TYR A 172 -0.58 -12.82 0.46
N ALA A 173 -1.42 -13.65 1.10
CA ALA A 173 -2.14 -14.72 0.43
C ALA A 173 -3.11 -14.19 -0.63
N VAL A 174 -3.85 -13.12 -0.32
CA VAL A 174 -4.76 -12.46 -1.27
C VAL A 174 -3.97 -11.86 -2.44
N TRP A 175 -2.85 -11.18 -2.16
CA TRP A 175 -2.01 -10.62 -3.21
C TRP A 175 -1.46 -11.68 -4.17
N ILE A 176 -0.86 -12.76 -3.64
CA ILE A 176 -0.28 -13.79 -4.51
C ILE A 176 -1.35 -14.51 -5.32
N LEU A 177 -2.53 -14.75 -4.73
CA LEU A 177 -3.68 -15.33 -5.44
C LEU A 177 -4.14 -14.41 -6.57
N ALA A 178 -4.28 -13.11 -6.32
CA ALA A 178 -4.68 -12.14 -7.35
C ALA A 178 -3.68 -12.08 -8.50
N TRP A 179 -2.38 -12.11 -8.20
CA TRP A 179 -1.34 -12.14 -9.22
C TRP A 179 -1.38 -13.44 -10.05
N LEU A 180 -1.53 -14.60 -9.39
CA LEU A 180 -1.66 -15.90 -10.08
C LEU A 180 -2.90 -15.94 -10.98
N GLN A 181 -4.06 -15.50 -10.47
CA GLN A 181 -5.30 -15.43 -11.25
C GLN A 181 -5.16 -14.54 -12.49
N THR A 182 -4.51 -13.38 -12.34
CA THR A 182 -4.26 -12.47 -13.46
C THR A 182 -3.37 -13.15 -14.51
N ASN A 183 -2.33 -13.87 -14.10
CA ASN A 183 -1.45 -14.59 -15.03
C ASN A 183 -2.18 -15.71 -15.77
N THR A 184 -3.03 -16.48 -15.07
CA THR A 184 -3.82 -17.55 -15.70
C THR A 184 -4.85 -17.01 -16.68
N ALA A 185 -5.44 -15.83 -16.41
CA ALA A 185 -6.45 -15.24 -17.29
C ALA A 185 -5.85 -14.62 -18.57
N VAL A 186 -4.56 -14.25 -18.54
CA VAL A 186 -3.86 -13.59 -19.65
C VAL A 186 -3.00 -14.58 -20.47
N THR A 187 -2.89 -15.84 -20.03
CA THR A 187 -2.23 -16.93 -20.76
C THR A 187 -3.23 -17.67 -21.64
#